data_AF-N6WXU0-F1
#
_entry.id   AF-N6WXU0-F1
#
_cell.length_a   1.000
_cell.length_b   1.000
_cell.length_c   1.000
_cell.angle_alpha   90.00
_cell.angle_beta   90.00
_cell.angle_gamma   90.00
#
_symmetry.space_group_name_H-M   'P 1'
#
loop_
_entity.id
_entity.type
_entity.pdbx_description
1 polymer ?
#
loop_
_entity_poly.entity_id
_entity_poly.type
_entity_poly.pdbx_seq_one_letter_code
_entity_poly.pdbx_strand_id
1 'polypeptide(L)'
;MAGSILAGVGTAHGALVTIPQSALNSSPGVYTAGGYYTNDLGPNIVTTGGGNGANVGAADGRNDDGFMALDLGFDVTFFGTTYSSLYINNNGNVSFGAGISEYEPEGPTGAVAPVISPFFGDVDTRSSEGVVHYNLSDSQLVVTWDQVGWYDNQADPTNSFQLVLRGDDYGVPTGEGSIGFFYQMMGWEETEMTTMAAAGFGDGQGNGQVIEGSLFTELNNALEETYLWFDANLEPVPPTQSVPEPGTFGLMALGVAAFGLMRRRKVS
;
A
#
# COMPACT_ATOMS: atom_id res chain seq x y z
N MET A 1 45.20 28.48 -1.72
CA MET A 1 44.37 27.90 -2.78
C MET A 1 43.05 27.52 -2.15
N ALA A 2 41.99 28.24 -2.53
CA ALA A 2 40.62 27.96 -2.13
C ALA A 2 39.98 27.07 -3.20
N GLY A 3 39.15 26.12 -2.77
CA GLY A 3 38.33 25.25 -3.63
C GLY A 3 37.43 24.41 -2.73
N SER A 4 36.37 25.04 -2.23
CA SER A 4 34.97 24.76 -2.61
C SER A 4 34.46 23.44 -2.04
N ILE A 5 33.90 23.54 -0.84
CA ILE A 5 32.92 22.60 -0.29
C ILE A 5 31.64 22.81 -1.11
N LEU A 6 31.24 21.81 -1.91
CA LEU A 6 29.88 21.80 -2.44
C LEU A 6 28.95 21.54 -1.26
N ALA A 7 28.28 22.61 -0.82
CA ALA A 7 27.08 22.47 -0.02
C ALA A 7 26.01 21.85 -0.93
N GLY A 8 25.62 20.62 -0.63
CA GLY A 8 24.38 20.05 -1.16
C GLY A 8 23.26 21.01 -0.81
N VAL A 9 22.60 21.55 -1.84
CA VAL A 9 21.39 22.35 -1.67
C VAL A 9 20.32 21.36 -1.22
N GLY A 10 20.13 21.24 0.10
CA GLY A 10 18.96 20.57 0.64
C GLY A 10 17.74 21.34 0.15
N THR A 11 17.02 20.74 -0.79
CA THR A 11 15.66 21.15 -1.11
C THR A 11 14.86 21.09 0.18
N ALA A 12 14.24 22.20 0.56
CA ALA A 12 13.36 22.22 1.72
C ALA A 12 12.17 21.30 1.41
N HIS A 13 12.20 20.07 1.89
CA HIS A 13 11.06 19.17 1.83
C HIS A 13 9.92 19.79 2.65
N GLY A 14 8.70 19.75 2.11
CA GLY A 14 7.48 20.12 2.82
C GLY A 14 7.27 19.23 4.05
N ALA A 15 6.20 19.49 4.80
CA ALA A 15 5.90 18.74 6.02
C ALA A 15 5.65 17.26 5.70
N LEU A 16 6.68 16.42 5.86
CA LEU A 16 6.54 14.98 5.79
C LEU A 16 5.78 14.51 7.04
N VAL A 17 4.62 13.92 6.83
CA VAL A 17 3.87 13.28 7.91
C VAL A 17 4.33 11.83 8.04
N THR A 18 4.68 11.41 9.24
CA THR A 18 5.04 10.01 9.51
C THR A 18 3.84 9.26 10.07
N ILE A 19 3.41 8.22 9.37
CA ILE A 19 2.42 7.25 9.82
C ILE A 19 3.16 6.23 10.69
N PRO A 20 2.81 6.09 11.98
CA PRO A 20 3.54 5.19 12.87
C PRO A 20 3.29 3.72 12.50
N GLN A 21 4.27 2.85 12.70
CA GLN A 21 4.10 1.40 12.46
C GLN A 21 2.97 0.79 13.31
N SER A 22 2.62 1.42 14.44
CA SER A 22 1.46 1.02 15.26
C SER A 22 0.10 1.15 14.55
N ALA A 23 0.04 1.82 13.38
CA ALA A 23 -1.15 1.87 12.55
C ALA A 23 -1.33 0.59 11.72
N LEU A 24 -0.25 -0.18 11.48
CA LEU A 24 -0.29 -1.44 10.75
C LEU A 24 -1.08 -2.49 11.54
N ASN A 25 -1.96 -3.19 10.84
CA ASN A 25 -2.80 -4.23 11.41
C ASN A 25 -2.33 -5.59 10.90
N SER A 26 -2.40 -6.62 11.73
CA SER A 26 -2.05 -7.99 11.30
C SER A 26 -3.03 -8.48 10.23
N SER A 27 -2.48 -8.97 9.12
CA SER A 27 -3.19 -9.67 8.03
C SER A 27 -2.62 -11.10 7.94
N PRO A 28 -3.17 -12.07 8.70
CA PRO A 28 -2.75 -13.46 8.51
C PRO A 28 -3.11 -13.87 7.07
N GLY A 29 -2.24 -14.64 6.41
CA GLY A 29 -2.18 -14.69 4.95
C GLY A 29 -3.45 -15.07 4.14
N VAL A 30 -3.27 -15.24 2.83
CA VAL A 30 -4.33 -15.42 1.82
C VAL A 30 -5.51 -16.30 2.31
N TYR A 31 -6.74 -15.76 2.20
CA TYR A 31 -8.01 -16.40 2.58
C TYR A 31 -8.28 -16.62 4.08
N THR A 32 -7.65 -15.88 4.98
CA THR A 32 -8.12 -15.81 6.36
C THR A 32 -9.25 -14.79 6.51
N ALA A 33 -10.11 -14.96 7.51
CA ALA A 33 -11.06 -13.90 7.88
C ALA A 33 -10.25 -12.68 8.38
N GLY A 34 -10.26 -11.59 7.60
CA GLY A 34 -9.39 -10.43 7.83
C GLY A 34 -8.08 -10.43 7.03
N GLY A 35 -7.86 -11.42 6.15
CA GLY A 35 -6.79 -11.42 5.15
C GLY A 35 -7.29 -10.73 3.87
N TYR A 36 -6.65 -9.61 3.53
CA TYR A 36 -7.06 -8.77 2.39
C TYR A 36 -6.24 -9.01 1.12
N TYR A 37 -5.15 -9.80 1.21
CA TYR A 37 -4.42 -10.24 0.04
C TYR A 37 -5.28 -11.22 -0.79
N THR A 38 -5.55 -10.88 -2.05
CA THR A 38 -6.33 -11.71 -2.97
C THR A 38 -5.46 -12.36 -4.06
N ASN A 39 -5.77 -13.59 -4.44
CA ASN A 39 -5.17 -14.25 -5.62
C ASN A 39 -6.04 -14.09 -6.87
N ASP A 40 -7.12 -13.31 -6.82
CA ASP A 40 -7.85 -12.87 -8.01
C ASP A 40 -7.14 -11.67 -8.66
N LEU A 41 -5.95 -11.95 -9.21
CA LEU A 41 -4.99 -10.94 -9.63
C LEU A 41 -5.43 -10.15 -10.87
N GLY A 42 -6.24 -10.75 -11.73
CA GLY A 42 -6.54 -10.22 -13.06
C GLY A 42 -5.38 -10.35 -14.05
N PRO A 43 -5.45 -9.69 -15.22
CA PRO A 43 -4.36 -9.70 -16.20
C PRO A 43 -3.08 -9.05 -15.66
N ASN A 44 -1.94 -9.47 -16.19
CA ASN A 44 -0.68 -8.75 -16.01
C ASN A 44 -0.74 -7.38 -16.70
N ILE A 45 -0.05 -6.39 -16.16
CA ILE A 45 0.16 -5.13 -16.88
C ILE A 45 1.07 -5.38 -18.08
N VAL A 46 0.88 -4.61 -19.14
CA VAL A 46 1.88 -4.50 -20.21
C VAL A 46 2.34 -3.05 -20.20
N THR A 47 3.56 -2.84 -19.73
CA THR A 47 4.15 -1.51 -19.70
C THR A 47 4.25 -0.99 -21.14
N THR A 48 4.16 0.33 -21.29
CA THR A 48 4.21 1.00 -22.61
C THR A 48 5.04 2.29 -22.58
N GLY A 49 5.44 2.74 -21.39
CA GLY A 49 6.41 3.81 -21.15
C GLY A 49 7.39 3.42 -20.04
N GLY A 50 8.40 4.26 -19.79
CA GLY A 50 9.49 3.98 -18.85
C GLY A 50 10.74 3.38 -19.53
N GLY A 51 11.64 2.74 -18.76
CA GLY A 51 12.76 1.94 -19.30
C GLY A 51 12.31 0.50 -19.60
N ASN A 52 12.93 -0.36 -20.42
CA ASN A 52 14.10 -0.31 -21.32
C ASN A 52 13.63 -0.63 -22.77
N GLY A 53 13.41 0.39 -23.61
CA GLY A 53 12.69 0.28 -24.91
C GLY A 53 13.28 -0.67 -25.99
N ALA A 54 12.66 -0.86 -27.16
CA ALA A 54 11.53 -0.15 -27.77
C ALA A 54 10.23 -0.99 -27.81
N ASN A 55 9.10 -0.29 -27.59
CA ASN A 55 7.71 -0.75 -27.32
C ASN A 55 7.50 -1.34 -25.90
N VAL A 56 7.98 -0.57 -24.93
CA VAL A 56 8.49 -0.89 -23.58
C VAL A 56 7.70 -1.89 -22.73
N GLY A 57 8.11 -3.15 -22.71
CA GLY A 57 7.58 -4.20 -21.83
C GLY A 57 7.31 -5.48 -22.62
N ALA A 58 7.59 -6.65 -22.05
CA ALA A 58 7.21 -7.90 -22.69
C ALA A 58 5.70 -8.15 -22.53
N ALA A 59 5.07 -8.85 -23.48
CA ALA A 59 3.62 -9.10 -23.43
C ALA A 59 3.20 -9.98 -22.24
N ASP A 60 4.15 -10.68 -21.62
CA ASP A 60 3.99 -11.43 -20.36
C ASP A 60 4.16 -10.54 -19.12
N GLY A 61 4.32 -9.23 -19.29
CA GLY A 61 4.31 -8.21 -18.24
C GLY A 61 5.68 -7.91 -17.63
N ARG A 62 6.73 -8.55 -18.15
CA ARG A 62 8.08 -8.40 -17.61
C ARG A 62 8.70 -7.05 -17.98
N ASN A 63 9.17 -6.34 -16.97
CA ASN A 63 9.91 -5.10 -17.07
C ASN A 63 10.71 -4.82 -15.78
N ASP A 64 11.55 -3.80 -15.85
CA ASP A 64 12.37 -3.19 -14.82
C ASP A 64 11.69 -1.86 -14.43
N ASP A 65 11.86 -0.80 -15.23
CA ASP A 65 11.37 0.57 -14.93
C ASP A 65 10.14 1.00 -15.75
N GLY A 66 9.32 0.03 -16.12
CA GLY A 66 8.18 0.27 -17.00
C GLY A 66 6.92 0.73 -16.26
N PHE A 67 6.09 1.50 -16.95
CA PHE A 67 4.74 1.83 -16.51
C PHE A 67 3.68 1.65 -17.60
N MET A 68 2.42 1.45 -17.19
CA MET A 68 1.25 1.33 -18.05
C MET A 68 0.21 2.40 -17.66
N ALA A 69 -0.25 3.20 -18.63
CA ALA A 69 -1.39 4.08 -18.42
C ALA A 69 -2.69 3.27 -18.36
N LEU A 70 -3.57 3.59 -17.40
CA LEU A 70 -4.86 2.95 -17.22
C LEU A 70 -5.95 4.02 -17.06
N ASP A 71 -6.99 3.92 -17.88
CA ASP A 71 -8.26 4.64 -17.67
C ASP A 71 -9.05 3.89 -16.58
N LEU A 72 -9.45 4.60 -15.54
CA LEU A 72 -10.15 4.01 -14.39
C LEU A 72 -11.63 3.77 -14.70
N GLY A 73 -12.24 4.58 -15.58
CA GLY A 73 -13.69 4.59 -15.76
C GLY A 73 -14.49 5.18 -14.58
N PHE A 74 -13.82 5.63 -13.52
CA PHE A 74 -14.38 6.33 -12.36
C PHE A 74 -13.43 7.44 -11.90
N ASP A 75 -13.96 8.37 -11.10
CA ASP A 75 -13.20 9.50 -10.56
C ASP A 75 -12.57 9.15 -9.20
N VAL A 76 -11.33 9.58 -9.01
CA VAL A 76 -10.58 9.51 -7.75
C VAL A 76 -10.04 10.90 -7.43
N THR A 77 -10.35 11.41 -6.25
CA THR A 77 -9.78 12.66 -5.75
C THR A 77 -8.57 12.39 -4.85
N PHE A 78 -7.40 12.89 -5.26
CA PHE A 78 -6.13 12.73 -4.56
C PHE A 78 -5.41 14.09 -4.46
N PHE A 79 -4.96 14.46 -3.26
CA PHE A 79 -4.42 15.80 -2.95
C PHE A 79 -5.29 16.97 -3.49
N GLY A 80 -6.61 16.81 -3.44
CA GLY A 80 -7.58 17.82 -3.88
C GLY A 80 -7.75 17.96 -5.40
N THR A 81 -7.09 17.11 -6.20
CA THR A 81 -7.28 17.03 -7.65
C THR A 81 -8.00 15.74 -8.01
N THR A 82 -8.99 15.84 -8.89
CA THR A 82 -9.75 14.68 -9.39
C THR A 82 -9.10 14.12 -10.65
N TYR A 83 -8.92 12.80 -10.68
CA TYR A 83 -8.32 12.04 -11.77
C TYR A 83 -9.26 10.91 -12.20
N SER A 84 -9.28 10.63 -13.50
CA SER A 84 -10.00 9.49 -14.08
C SER A 84 -9.05 8.46 -14.70
N SER A 85 -7.74 8.64 -14.53
CA SER A 85 -6.69 7.77 -15.07
C SER A 85 -5.43 7.86 -14.22
N LEU A 86 -4.63 6.80 -14.23
CA LEU A 86 -3.34 6.73 -13.56
C LEU A 86 -2.33 5.93 -14.36
N TYR A 87 -1.10 5.84 -13.85
CA TYR A 87 -0.04 5.01 -14.37
C TYR A 87 0.33 3.96 -13.33
N ILE A 88 0.28 2.67 -13.69
CA ILE A 88 0.78 1.57 -12.86
C ILE A 88 2.25 1.35 -13.17
N ASN A 89 3.11 1.40 -12.15
CA ASN A 89 4.56 1.26 -12.27
C ASN A 89 5.02 -0.11 -11.75
N ASN A 90 5.96 -0.73 -12.47
CA ASN A 90 6.62 -1.97 -12.05
C ASN A 90 7.28 -1.84 -10.66
N ASN A 91 7.88 -0.68 -10.37
CA ASN A 91 8.57 -0.33 -9.13
C ASN A 91 7.65 -0.11 -7.91
N GLY A 92 6.45 -0.69 -7.90
CA GLY A 92 5.62 -0.76 -6.70
C GLY A 92 4.82 0.51 -6.35
N ASN A 93 4.54 1.35 -7.34
CA ASN A 93 3.76 2.58 -7.17
C ASN A 93 2.72 2.79 -8.28
N VAL A 94 1.77 3.68 -8.03
CA VAL A 94 0.91 4.30 -9.05
C VAL A 94 1.04 5.82 -9.01
N SER A 95 0.93 6.47 -10.16
CA SER A 95 1.06 7.92 -10.29
C SER A 95 -0.03 8.55 -11.13
N PHE A 96 -0.30 9.83 -10.90
CA PHE A 96 -1.37 10.57 -11.56
C PHE A 96 -0.83 11.67 -12.47
N GLY A 97 -1.41 11.79 -13.68
CA GLY A 97 -1.06 12.82 -14.66
C GLY A 97 0.24 12.59 -15.45
N ALA A 98 1.22 11.88 -14.88
CA ALA A 98 2.42 11.43 -15.56
C ALA A 98 2.92 10.10 -14.97
N GLY A 99 3.56 9.26 -15.80
CA GLY A 99 4.26 8.07 -15.34
C GLY A 99 5.63 8.40 -14.75
N ILE A 100 6.05 7.59 -13.78
CA ILE A 100 7.34 7.67 -13.07
C ILE A 100 8.25 6.57 -13.62
N SER A 101 9.51 6.88 -13.93
CA SER A 101 10.51 5.89 -14.39
C SER A 101 11.75 5.85 -13.49
N GLU A 102 11.72 6.59 -12.39
CA GLU A 102 12.71 6.58 -11.34
C GLU A 102 12.71 5.22 -10.62
N TYR A 103 13.89 4.68 -10.36
CA TYR A 103 14.10 3.39 -9.68
C TYR A 103 14.46 3.55 -8.19
N GLU A 104 15.08 4.68 -7.81
CA GLU A 104 15.43 4.98 -6.42
C GLU A 104 14.38 5.93 -5.82
N PRO A 105 13.67 5.52 -4.75
CA PRO A 105 12.74 6.40 -4.07
C PRO A 105 13.51 7.40 -3.19
N GLU A 106 13.46 8.70 -3.50
CA GLU A 106 13.79 9.76 -2.53
C GLU A 106 12.64 9.98 -1.51
N GLY A 107 11.90 8.90 -1.20
CA GLY A 107 10.58 8.89 -0.57
C GLY A 107 9.46 9.17 -1.58
N PRO A 108 8.18 8.91 -1.25
CA PRO A 108 7.07 9.27 -2.13
C PRO A 108 7.03 10.79 -2.40
N THR A 109 7.68 11.61 -1.57
CA THR A 109 7.90 13.06 -1.77
C THR A 109 8.88 13.44 -2.88
N GLY A 110 9.70 12.50 -3.38
CA GLY A 110 10.69 12.73 -4.43
C GLY A 110 10.14 12.54 -5.85
N ALA A 111 8.93 12.01 -5.99
CA ALA A 111 8.28 11.85 -7.29
C ALA A 111 7.99 13.21 -7.92
N VAL A 112 8.06 13.28 -9.25
CA VAL A 112 7.71 14.48 -10.04
C VAL A 112 6.20 14.61 -10.31
N ALA A 113 5.41 13.66 -9.80
CA ALA A 113 3.96 13.57 -9.96
C ALA A 113 3.33 13.04 -8.67
N PRO A 114 2.03 13.30 -8.42
CA PRO A 114 1.32 12.70 -7.30
C PRO A 114 1.39 11.18 -7.38
N VAL A 115 1.76 10.54 -6.27
CA VAL A 115 2.10 9.11 -6.21
C VAL A 115 1.48 8.44 -4.99
N ILE A 116 1.04 7.19 -5.17
CA ILE A 116 0.66 6.25 -4.12
C ILE A 116 1.60 5.05 -4.22
N SER A 117 2.33 4.79 -3.15
CA SER A 117 3.34 3.72 -3.10
C SER A 117 3.05 2.79 -1.93
N PRO A 118 2.36 1.65 -2.14
CA PRO A 118 2.31 0.61 -1.12
C PRO A 118 3.72 0.15 -0.73
N PHE A 119 4.61 0.04 -1.73
CA PHE A 119 6.02 -0.25 -1.53
C PHE A 119 6.78 0.18 -2.78
N PHE A 120 7.45 1.33 -2.76
CA PHE A 120 8.34 1.74 -3.83
C PHE A 120 9.73 1.19 -3.56
N GLY A 121 10.16 0.27 -4.41
CA GLY A 121 11.53 -0.21 -4.51
C GLY A 121 11.90 -0.49 -5.96
N ASP A 122 13.12 -0.93 -6.17
CA ASP A 122 13.70 -1.22 -7.48
C ASP A 122 13.30 -2.64 -7.91
N VAL A 123 12.01 -2.78 -8.25
CA VAL A 123 11.36 -4.04 -8.59
C VAL A 123 11.82 -4.47 -9.98
N ASP A 124 12.20 -5.73 -10.11
CA ASP A 124 12.57 -6.29 -11.40
C ASP A 124 11.83 -7.61 -11.66
N THR A 125 10.98 -7.60 -12.69
CA THR A 125 10.17 -8.75 -13.09
C THR A 125 10.71 -9.48 -14.32
N ARG A 126 11.92 -9.12 -14.78
CA ARG A 126 12.63 -9.78 -15.91
C ARG A 126 13.09 -11.21 -15.57
N SER A 127 13.24 -11.53 -14.29
CA SER A 127 13.39 -12.92 -13.79
C SER A 127 12.13 -13.77 -14.07
N SER A 128 12.09 -15.06 -13.73
CA SER A 128 10.94 -15.91 -14.09
C SER A 128 9.77 -15.96 -13.10
N GLU A 129 9.91 -15.41 -11.89
CA GLU A 129 9.02 -15.74 -10.77
C GLU A 129 7.67 -15.01 -10.82
N GLY A 130 7.66 -13.68 -10.64
CA GLY A 130 6.43 -12.89 -10.50
C GLY A 130 6.36 -11.68 -11.42
N VAL A 131 5.16 -11.12 -11.57
CA VAL A 131 4.87 -9.91 -12.37
C VAL A 131 3.80 -9.06 -11.69
N VAL A 132 3.52 -7.88 -12.25
CA VAL A 132 2.48 -6.96 -11.77
C VAL A 132 1.16 -7.23 -12.49
N HIS A 133 0.09 -7.30 -11.71
CA HIS A 133 -1.27 -7.54 -12.15
C HIS A 133 -2.23 -6.43 -11.74
N TYR A 134 -3.39 -6.36 -12.39
CA TYR A 134 -4.46 -5.48 -11.97
C TYR A 134 -5.85 -6.08 -12.19
N ASN A 135 -6.79 -5.72 -11.31
CA ASN A 135 -8.21 -6.02 -11.42
C ASN A 135 -8.99 -4.71 -11.34
N LEU A 136 -9.69 -4.36 -12.42
CA LEU A 136 -10.45 -3.11 -12.53
C LEU A 136 -11.95 -3.43 -12.60
N SER A 137 -12.71 -2.78 -11.72
CA SER A 137 -14.17 -2.79 -11.68
C SER A 137 -14.73 -1.38 -11.84
N ASP A 138 -16.05 -1.24 -11.89
CA ASP A 138 -16.74 0.04 -12.14
C ASP A 138 -16.38 1.17 -11.16
N SER A 139 -15.86 0.86 -9.97
CA SER A 139 -15.54 1.86 -8.93
C SER A 139 -14.35 1.47 -8.04
N GLN A 140 -13.58 0.45 -8.42
CA GLN A 140 -12.42 -0.01 -7.64
C GLN A 140 -11.35 -0.60 -8.57
N LEU A 141 -10.11 -0.22 -8.31
CA LEU A 141 -8.90 -0.81 -8.87
C LEU A 141 -8.16 -1.58 -7.76
N VAL A 142 -7.70 -2.78 -8.08
CA VAL A 142 -6.71 -3.52 -7.28
C VAL A 142 -5.46 -3.70 -8.13
N VAL A 143 -4.29 -3.31 -7.64
CA VAL A 143 -3.00 -3.57 -8.29
C VAL A 143 -2.20 -4.50 -7.39
N THR A 144 -1.64 -5.56 -7.97
CA THR A 144 -0.87 -6.56 -7.23
C THR A 144 0.51 -6.73 -7.81
N TRP A 145 1.53 -6.57 -6.98
CA TRP A 145 2.88 -7.01 -7.25
C TRP A 145 3.01 -8.38 -6.57
N ASP A 146 2.84 -9.47 -7.33
CA ASP A 146 2.88 -10.84 -6.78
C ASP A 146 4.22 -11.50 -7.05
N GLN A 147 4.91 -11.93 -5.99
CA GLN A 147 6.20 -12.64 -6.05
C GLN A 147 7.25 -11.91 -6.89
N VAL A 148 7.24 -10.57 -6.81
CA VAL A 148 8.15 -9.75 -7.60
C VAL A 148 9.56 -9.79 -7.03
N GLY A 149 10.51 -9.89 -7.95
CA GLY A 149 11.94 -9.84 -7.68
C GLY A 149 12.45 -8.42 -7.51
N TRP A 150 13.77 -8.32 -7.41
CA TRP A 150 14.49 -7.06 -7.26
C TRP A 150 15.64 -6.98 -8.26
N TYR A 151 16.03 -5.76 -8.61
CA TYR A 151 17.10 -5.51 -9.56
C TYR A 151 18.43 -6.14 -9.09
N ASP A 152 19.21 -6.85 -9.90
CA ASP A 152 19.20 -7.03 -11.36
C ASP A 152 18.87 -8.49 -11.73
N ASN A 153 17.60 -8.79 -12.00
CA ASN A 153 17.05 -10.12 -12.27
C ASN A 153 17.09 -11.10 -11.09
N GLN A 154 17.02 -10.60 -9.86
CA GLN A 154 16.98 -11.43 -8.65
C GLN A 154 15.54 -11.82 -8.32
N ALA A 155 15.34 -13.03 -7.79
CA ALA A 155 14.01 -13.55 -7.48
C ALA A 155 13.96 -14.43 -6.23
N ASP A 156 15.01 -14.40 -5.41
CA ASP A 156 15.03 -15.04 -4.09
C ASP A 156 15.79 -14.12 -3.11
N PRO A 157 15.10 -13.50 -2.14
CA PRO A 157 13.67 -13.63 -1.85
C PRO A 157 12.79 -12.77 -2.77
N THR A 158 11.45 -12.89 -2.65
CA THR A 158 10.45 -12.09 -3.40
C THR A 158 9.57 -11.26 -2.46
N ASN A 159 8.86 -10.28 -3.04
CA ASN A 159 7.82 -9.50 -2.37
C ASN A 159 6.44 -9.74 -3.01
N SER A 160 5.39 -9.77 -2.19
CA SER A 160 3.98 -9.86 -2.57
C SER A 160 3.17 -8.82 -1.82
N PHE A 161 2.65 -7.82 -2.53
CA PHE A 161 1.88 -6.70 -1.95
C PHE A 161 0.82 -6.15 -2.92
N GLN A 162 -0.20 -5.49 -2.36
CA GLN A 162 -1.35 -4.97 -3.10
C GLN A 162 -1.71 -3.53 -2.73
N LEU A 163 -2.18 -2.81 -3.73
CA LEU A 163 -2.92 -1.56 -3.63
C LEU A 163 -4.40 -1.83 -3.90
N VAL A 164 -5.29 -1.35 -3.04
CA VAL A 164 -6.69 -1.12 -3.38
C VAL A 164 -6.92 0.39 -3.49
N LEU A 165 -7.53 0.83 -4.58
CA LEU A 165 -7.94 2.21 -4.82
C LEU A 165 -9.41 2.24 -5.22
N ARG A 166 -10.22 3.00 -4.48
CA ARG A 166 -11.66 3.13 -4.69
C ARG A 166 -12.01 4.51 -5.22
N GLY A 167 -13.03 4.56 -6.06
CA GLY A 167 -13.58 5.81 -6.59
C GLY A 167 -14.28 6.65 -5.54
N ASP A 168 -14.47 7.94 -5.84
CA ASP A 168 -15.10 8.92 -4.95
C ASP A 168 -16.56 8.57 -4.60
N ASP A 169 -17.23 7.77 -5.43
CA ASP A 169 -18.60 7.31 -5.23
C ASP A 169 -18.71 5.92 -4.57
N TYR A 170 -17.57 5.30 -4.21
CA TYR A 170 -17.55 3.98 -3.60
C TYR A 170 -18.15 3.99 -2.19
N GLY A 171 -19.08 3.07 -1.94
CA GLY A 171 -19.64 2.85 -0.60
C GLY A 171 -18.66 2.15 0.33
N VAL A 172 -17.72 2.89 0.93
CA VAL A 172 -16.67 2.35 1.81
C VAL A 172 -17.28 1.66 3.04
N PRO A 173 -17.03 0.35 3.25
CA PRO A 173 -17.48 -0.36 4.45
C PRO A 173 -16.84 0.20 5.72
N THR A 174 -17.56 0.07 6.85
CA THR A 174 -17.02 0.43 8.17
C THR A 174 -15.74 -0.35 8.47
N GLY A 175 -14.68 0.36 8.87
CA GLY A 175 -13.37 -0.22 9.19
C GLY A 175 -12.47 -0.47 7.99
N GLU A 176 -12.87 -0.03 6.80
CA GLU A 176 -12.05 0.02 5.60
C GLU A 176 -11.85 1.46 5.12
N GLY A 177 -11.03 1.62 4.09
CA GLY A 177 -10.65 2.91 3.52
C GLY A 177 -10.98 3.04 2.03
N SER A 178 -10.70 4.22 1.48
CA SER A 178 -10.70 4.46 0.03
C SER A 178 -9.41 3.99 -0.63
N ILE A 179 -8.32 3.94 0.15
CA ILE A 179 -7.02 3.42 -0.27
C ILE A 179 -6.57 2.36 0.74
N GLY A 180 -6.10 1.21 0.26
CA GLY A 180 -5.61 0.12 1.12
C GLY A 180 -4.27 -0.42 0.65
N PHE A 181 -3.36 -0.65 1.59
CA PHE A 181 -2.09 -1.35 1.38
C PHE A 181 -2.15 -2.71 2.08
N PHE A 182 -1.76 -3.77 1.38
CA PHE A 182 -1.79 -5.14 1.88
C PHE A 182 -0.49 -5.83 1.55
N TYR A 183 0.08 -6.54 2.52
CA TYR A 183 1.39 -7.15 2.42
C TYR A 183 1.31 -8.60 2.84
N GLN A 184 1.94 -9.48 2.06
CA GLN A 184 1.95 -10.92 2.32
C GLN A 184 3.37 -11.40 2.61
N MET A 185 4.23 -11.40 1.60
CA MET A 185 5.64 -11.76 1.72
C MET A 185 6.44 -10.51 1.46
N MET A 186 7.34 -10.14 2.35
CA MET A 186 8.19 -8.96 2.17
C MET A 186 9.64 -9.35 2.47
N GLY A 187 10.25 -10.12 1.57
CA GLY A 187 11.59 -10.66 1.75
C GLY A 187 12.74 -9.71 1.44
N TRP A 188 12.48 -8.57 0.78
CA TRP A 188 13.54 -7.62 0.40
C TRP A 188 13.09 -6.15 0.51
N GLU A 189 14.06 -5.25 0.72
CA GLU A 189 13.87 -3.78 0.72
C GLU A 189 15.04 -2.98 0.12
N GLU A 190 16.18 -3.63 -0.10
CA GLU A 190 17.37 -3.03 -0.69
C GLU A 190 17.76 -3.83 -1.94
N THR A 191 18.39 -3.15 -2.88
CA THR A 191 19.09 -3.75 -4.02
C THR A 191 20.56 -3.32 -3.99
N GLU A 192 21.37 -3.87 -4.90
CA GLU A 192 22.78 -3.45 -5.01
C GLU A 192 22.92 -1.96 -5.39
N MET A 193 21.89 -1.36 -6.00
CA MET A 193 21.86 0.03 -6.48
C MET A 193 20.96 0.94 -5.65
N THR A 194 19.87 0.41 -5.12
CA THR A 194 18.86 1.15 -4.36
C THR A 194 18.94 0.74 -2.91
N THR A 195 19.45 1.63 -2.06
CA THR A 195 19.72 1.27 -0.66
C THR A 195 18.49 1.31 0.24
N MET A 196 17.32 1.71 -0.28
CA MET A 196 16.14 1.96 0.54
C MET A 196 14.83 1.80 -0.24
N ALA A 197 13.81 1.25 0.41
CA ALA A 197 12.42 1.29 -0.04
C ALA A 197 11.59 2.34 0.72
N ALA A 198 10.43 2.71 0.17
CA ALA A 198 9.51 3.64 0.83
C ALA A 198 8.05 3.26 0.61
N ALA A 199 7.21 3.49 1.62
CA ALA A 199 5.76 3.28 1.54
C ALA A 199 5.00 4.55 1.97
N GLY A 200 4.00 4.96 1.19
CA GLY A 200 3.18 6.14 1.50
C GLY A 200 2.69 6.91 0.26
N PHE A 201 2.60 8.23 0.41
CA PHE A 201 1.96 9.16 -0.50
C PHE A 201 2.84 10.38 -0.76
N GLY A 202 2.77 10.94 -1.97
CA GLY A 202 3.41 12.21 -2.31
C GLY A 202 2.58 13.02 -3.30
N ASP A 203 2.65 14.34 -3.22
CA ASP A 203 1.89 15.26 -4.08
C ASP A 203 2.64 15.72 -5.34
N GLY A 204 3.87 15.24 -5.54
CA GLY A 204 4.75 15.66 -6.62
C GLY A 204 5.39 17.05 -6.42
N GLN A 205 5.14 17.70 -5.29
CA GLN A 205 5.57 19.07 -4.97
C GLN A 205 6.27 19.17 -3.60
N GLY A 206 6.70 18.02 -3.07
CA GLY A 206 7.49 17.91 -1.85
C GLY A 206 6.67 17.73 -0.56
N ASN A 207 5.35 17.61 -0.62
CA ASN A 207 4.54 17.17 0.53
C ASN A 207 4.20 15.68 0.38
N GLY A 208 4.07 15.00 1.52
CA GLY A 208 3.76 13.57 1.52
C GLY A 208 3.58 13.00 2.90
N GLN A 209 3.15 11.75 2.93
CA GLN A 209 3.09 10.95 4.14
C GLN A 209 3.85 9.65 3.92
N VAL A 210 4.61 9.20 4.91
CA VAL A 210 5.38 7.94 4.84
C VAL A 210 5.09 7.06 6.02
N ILE A 211 5.10 5.75 5.81
CA ILE A 211 5.11 4.77 6.89
C ILE A 211 6.48 4.83 7.58
N GLU A 212 6.49 4.87 8.91
CA GLU A 212 7.70 4.79 9.73
C GLU A 212 8.56 3.58 9.33
N GLY A 213 9.84 3.82 9.08
CA GLY A 213 10.76 2.85 8.46
C GLY A 213 11.02 3.10 6.98
N SER A 214 10.19 3.89 6.29
CA SER A 214 10.49 4.32 4.91
C SER A 214 11.80 5.09 4.85
N LEU A 215 12.63 4.79 3.86
CA LEU A 215 13.98 5.34 3.75
C LEU A 215 14.88 4.97 4.95
N PHE A 216 14.66 3.80 5.53
CA PHE A 216 15.49 3.17 6.55
C PHE A 216 15.46 1.65 6.34
N THR A 217 16.38 0.95 7.00
CA THR A 217 16.39 -0.52 7.04
C THR A 217 15.23 -1.06 7.89
N GLU A 218 14.83 -2.29 7.62
CA GLU A 218 13.80 -3.10 8.30
C GLU A 218 12.34 -2.68 8.01
N LEU A 219 12.10 -1.89 6.96
CA LEU A 219 10.75 -1.61 6.45
C LEU A 219 10.06 -2.90 5.99
N ASN A 220 10.72 -3.77 5.23
CA ASN A 220 10.11 -5.01 4.76
C ASN A 220 9.57 -5.85 5.92
N ASN A 221 10.36 -5.99 6.99
CA ASN A 221 10.00 -6.74 8.19
C ASN A 221 8.83 -6.11 8.94
N ALA A 222 8.71 -4.78 8.92
CA ALA A 222 7.57 -4.08 9.50
C ALA A 222 6.28 -4.28 8.68
N LEU A 223 6.40 -4.39 7.35
CA LEU A 223 5.25 -4.53 6.45
C LEU A 223 4.76 -5.97 6.32
N GLU A 224 5.63 -6.98 6.48
CA GLU A 224 5.28 -8.40 6.29
C GLU A 224 4.02 -8.83 7.06
N GLU A 225 3.10 -9.52 6.37
CA GLU A 225 1.81 -9.98 6.93
C GLU A 225 0.97 -8.89 7.61
N THR A 226 1.02 -7.65 7.09
CA THR A 226 0.22 -6.53 7.60
C THR A 226 -0.73 -5.92 6.55
N TYR A 227 -1.62 -5.06 7.02
CA TYR A 227 -2.42 -4.18 6.18
C TYR A 227 -2.67 -2.81 6.81
N LEU A 228 -3.03 -1.87 5.95
CA LEU A 228 -3.40 -0.52 6.34
C LEU A 228 -4.46 0.05 5.39
N TRP A 229 -5.54 0.57 5.95
CA TRP A 229 -6.55 1.32 5.22
C TRP A 229 -6.40 2.82 5.49
N PHE A 230 -6.72 3.65 4.50
CA PHE A 230 -6.72 5.10 4.59
C PHE A 230 -8.05 5.69 4.12
N ASP A 231 -8.51 6.74 4.80
CA ASP A 231 -9.67 7.51 4.38
C ASP A 231 -9.32 8.49 3.24
N ALA A 232 -10.31 9.27 2.79
CA ALA A 232 -10.13 10.26 1.72
C ALA A 232 -9.17 11.43 2.10
N ASN A 233 -8.83 11.58 3.38
CA ASN A 233 -7.86 12.55 3.87
C ASN A 233 -6.45 11.94 4.04
N LEU A 234 -6.27 10.68 3.61
CA LEU A 234 -5.04 9.89 3.76
C LEU A 234 -4.73 9.55 5.23
N GLU A 235 -5.74 9.56 6.11
CA GLU A 235 -5.57 9.19 7.52
C GLU A 235 -5.83 7.68 7.72
N PRO A 236 -5.02 6.99 8.54
CA PRO A 236 -5.23 5.58 8.87
C PRO A 236 -6.62 5.28 9.44
N VAL A 237 -7.31 4.30 8.87
CA VAL A 237 -8.59 3.80 9.36
C VAL A 237 -8.37 2.64 10.33
N PRO A 238 -8.84 2.74 11.59
CA PRO A 238 -8.73 1.65 12.55
C PRO A 238 -9.65 0.47 12.17
N PRO A 239 -9.24 -0.78 12.45
CA PRO A 239 -10.06 -1.95 12.15
C PRO A 239 -11.36 -1.94 12.97
N THR A 240 -12.40 -2.59 12.47
CA THR A 240 -13.59 -2.85 13.29
C THR A 240 -13.22 -3.79 14.43
N GLN A 241 -13.04 -3.25 15.63
CA GLN A 241 -12.90 -4.07 16.82
C GLN A 241 -14.19 -4.86 17.01
N SER A 242 -14.15 -6.19 16.83
CA SER A 242 -15.21 -7.05 17.34
C SER A 242 -15.09 -7.01 18.86
N VAL A 243 -15.73 -6.03 19.51
CA VAL A 243 -15.83 -6.00 20.97
C VAL A 243 -16.55 -7.31 21.36
N PRO A 244 -15.89 -8.27 22.04
CA PRO A 244 -16.64 -9.34 22.68
C PRO A 244 -17.35 -8.63 23.83
N GLU A 245 -18.67 -8.45 23.76
CA GLU A 245 -19.40 -7.82 24.84
C GLU A 245 -19.05 -8.53 26.16
N PRO A 246 -18.45 -7.83 27.16
CA PRO A 246 -18.20 -8.42 28.46
C PRO A 246 -19.56 -8.59 29.15
N GLY A 247 -20.18 -9.74 28.93
CA GLY A 247 -21.24 -10.26 29.77
C GLY A 247 -22.47 -9.36 29.93
N THR A 248 -23.07 -8.81 28.87
CA THR A 248 -24.48 -8.37 28.97
C THR A 248 -25.35 -9.55 29.40
N PHE A 249 -25.08 -10.76 28.87
CA PHE A 249 -25.64 -12.02 29.37
C PHE A 249 -25.15 -12.40 30.78
N GLY A 250 -23.90 -12.09 31.14
CA GLY A 250 -23.33 -12.39 32.46
C GLY A 250 -23.94 -11.54 33.58
N LEU A 251 -24.09 -10.23 33.36
CA LEU A 251 -24.78 -9.28 34.24
C LEU A 251 -26.29 -9.52 34.29
N MET A 252 -26.92 -9.90 33.17
CA MET A 252 -28.32 -10.28 33.15
C MET A 252 -28.57 -11.61 33.89
N ALA A 253 -27.69 -12.61 33.73
CA ALA A 253 -27.75 -13.87 34.46
C ALA A 253 -27.51 -13.70 35.97
N LEU A 254 -26.54 -12.86 36.36
CA LEU A 254 -26.32 -12.47 37.75
C LEU A 254 -27.52 -11.70 38.33
N GLY A 255 -28.13 -10.81 37.55
CA GLY A 255 -29.33 -10.08 37.93
C GLY A 255 -30.54 -11.00 38.17
N VAL A 256 -30.80 -11.96 37.27
CA VAL A 256 -31.90 -12.92 37.40
C VAL A 256 -31.67 -13.90 38.57
N ALA A 257 -30.43 -14.36 38.78
CA ALA A 257 -30.10 -15.23 39.91
C ALA A 257 -30.25 -14.53 41.26
N ALA A 258 -29.84 -13.25 41.36
CA ALA A 258 -30.02 -12.44 42.57
C ALA A 258 -31.50 -12.23 42.91
N PHE A 259 -32.36 -11.96 41.93
CA PHE A 259 -33.81 -11.84 42.12
C PHE A 259 -34.47 -13.18 42.48
N GLY A 260 -34.02 -14.29 41.89
CA GLY A 260 -34.52 -15.65 42.20
C GLY A 260 -34.20 -16.08 43.64
N LEU A 261 -33.01 -15.75 44.15
CA LEU A 261 -32.57 -16.05 45.52
C LEU A 261 -33.27 -15.18 46.57
N MET A 262 -33.57 -13.91 46.27
CA MET A 262 -34.33 -13.04 47.18
C MET A 262 -35.79 -13.48 47.34
N ARG A 263 -36.40 -14.06 46.29
CA ARG A 263 -37.79 -14.52 46.34
C ARG A 263 -37.99 -15.79 47.18
N ARG A 264 -36.94 -16.61 47.37
CA ARG A 264 -36.98 -17.84 48.19
C ARG A 264 -36.82 -17.60 49.71
N ARG A 265 -36.43 -16.40 50.14
CA ARG A 265 -36.16 -16.08 51.56
C ARG A 265 -37.36 -15.53 52.36
N LYS A 266 -38.57 -15.43 51.78
CA LYS A 266 -39.78 -14.90 52.44
C LYS A 266 -40.89 -15.93 52.70
N VAL A 267 -40.53 -17.19 52.95
CA VAL A 267 -41.48 -18.19 53.49
C VAL A 267 -40.80 -18.95 54.63
N SER A 268 -40.93 -18.40 55.83
CA SER A 268 -40.81 -19.07 57.14
C SER A 268 -41.43 -18.17 58.19
#